data_AF-H3BGW2-F1
#
_entry.id   AF-H3BGW2-F1
#
_cell.length_a   1.000
_cell.length_b   1.000
_cell.length_c   1.000
_cell.angle_alpha   90.00
_cell.angle_beta   90.00
_cell.angle_gamma   90.00
#
_symmetry.space_group_name_H-M   'P 1'
#
loop_
_entity.id
_entity.type
_entity.pdbx_description
1 polymer ?
#
loop_
_entity_poly.entity_id
_entity_poly.type
_entity_poly.pdbx_seq_one_letter_code
_entity_poly.pdbx_strand_id
1 'polypeptide(L)'
;PDQRWWLRMKFLEQAKSYIGVPYAKKYHEPGNITCTTGTPEYESPLFLDCCGLIRKVMRDLKDDFGFVIGPGNQAYQYDMLPLVLTSEEEMKPGDLVFISGTYFSPKRKRQIHDMVHVEIWLGDGERSLGARWQQGKVQAFQSYKFVSTSYGEMKYHFKSIETWLQGIC
;
A
#
# COMPACT_ATOMS: atom_id res chain seq x y z
N PRO A 1 -25.29 -3.18 -8.69
CA PRO A 1 -23.97 -3.55 -9.25
C PRO A 1 -23.08 -2.33 -9.47
N ASP A 2 -23.67 -1.23 -9.94
CA ASP A 2 -22.95 -0.04 -10.39
C ASP A 2 -22.34 0.80 -9.26
N GLN A 3 -22.98 0.90 -8.09
CA GLN A 3 -22.47 1.72 -6.98
C GLN A 3 -21.16 1.17 -6.38
N ARG A 4 -21.08 -0.15 -6.15
CA ARG A 4 -19.85 -0.78 -5.60
C ARG A 4 -18.70 -0.71 -6.60
N TRP A 5 -18.99 -0.88 -7.89
CA TRP A 5 -18.00 -0.70 -8.93
C TRP A 5 -17.51 0.74 -9.02
N TRP A 6 -18.42 1.71 -8.96
CA TRP A 6 -18.06 3.13 -8.91
C TRP A 6 -17.17 3.45 -7.70
N LEU A 7 -17.51 2.96 -6.51
CA LEU A 7 -16.73 3.19 -5.29
C LEU A 7 -15.32 2.57 -5.40
N ARG A 8 -15.22 1.37 -5.98
CA ARG A 8 -13.95 0.71 -6.30
C ARG A 8 -13.09 1.54 -7.25
N MET A 9 -13.69 2.13 -8.29
CA MET A 9 -13.00 3.05 -9.21
C MET A 9 -12.57 4.34 -8.50
N LYS A 10 -13.41 4.89 -7.63
CA LYS A 10 -13.06 6.05 -6.82
C LYS A 10 -11.86 5.77 -5.90
N PHE A 11 -11.81 4.60 -5.27
CA PHE A 11 -10.65 4.15 -4.50
C PHE A 11 -9.37 4.12 -5.34
N LEU A 12 -9.44 3.53 -6.54
CA LEU A 12 -8.29 3.47 -7.43
C LEU A 12 -7.82 4.84 -7.93
N GLU A 13 -8.75 5.70 -8.36
CA GLU A 13 -8.40 7.05 -8.81
C GLU A 13 -7.83 7.90 -7.67
N GLN A 14 -8.39 7.80 -6.47
CA GLN A 14 -7.83 8.44 -5.29
C GLN A 14 -6.42 7.92 -4.97
N ALA A 15 -6.17 6.62 -5.11
CA ALA A 15 -4.83 6.06 -4.95
C ALA A 15 -3.84 6.57 -6.01
N LYS A 16 -4.26 6.64 -7.28
CA LYS A 16 -3.43 7.16 -8.38
C LYS A 16 -3.06 8.63 -8.19
N SER A 17 -3.92 9.43 -7.54
CA SER A 17 -3.60 10.83 -7.21
C SER A 17 -2.36 11.00 -6.32
N TYR A 18 -1.94 9.92 -5.63
CA TYR A 18 -0.74 9.92 -4.79
C TYR A 18 0.54 9.50 -5.52
N ILE A 19 0.50 9.20 -6.81
CA ILE A 19 1.71 8.91 -7.59
C ILE A 19 2.70 10.07 -7.46
N GLY A 20 3.95 9.75 -7.17
CA GLY A 20 5.03 10.72 -6.94
C GLY A 20 5.25 11.10 -5.47
N VAL A 21 4.33 10.74 -4.55
CA VAL A 21 4.51 11.01 -3.12
C VAL A 21 5.67 10.16 -2.56
N PRO A 22 6.63 10.76 -1.84
CA PRO A 22 7.81 10.06 -1.34
C PRO A 22 7.51 9.07 -0.20
N TYR A 23 8.36 8.06 -0.11
CA TYR A 23 8.25 7.00 0.90
C TYR A 23 8.80 7.45 2.25
N ALA A 24 7.92 7.56 3.25
CA ALA A 24 8.21 7.76 4.68
C ALA A 24 9.39 8.71 5.02
N LYS A 25 9.07 9.91 5.53
CA LYS A 25 10.04 10.99 5.83
C LYS A 25 11.32 10.57 6.56
N LYS A 26 11.27 9.57 7.44
CA LYS A 26 12.44 9.08 8.20
C LYS A 26 13.60 8.56 7.34
N TYR A 27 13.37 8.29 6.05
CA TYR A 27 14.41 7.87 5.10
C TYR A 27 14.98 9.04 4.28
N HIS A 28 14.52 10.26 4.55
CA HIS A 28 14.92 11.48 3.88
C HIS A 28 15.74 12.34 4.85
N GLU A 29 16.77 13.01 4.33
CA GLU A 29 17.71 13.79 5.14
C GLU A 29 17.53 15.28 4.88
N PRO A 30 17.49 16.14 5.92
CA PRO A 30 17.46 17.58 5.73
C PRO A 30 18.77 18.03 5.08
N GLY A 31 18.69 19.02 4.19
CA GLY A 31 19.90 19.77 3.84
C GLY A 31 20.47 20.46 5.08
N ASN A 32 21.79 20.57 5.19
CA ASN A 32 22.42 21.31 6.28
C ASN A 32 23.47 22.30 5.75
N ILE A 33 23.90 23.23 6.62
CA ILE A 33 24.81 24.34 6.26
C ILE A 33 26.17 23.84 5.71
N THR A 34 26.57 22.61 6.04
CA THR A 34 27.86 22.03 5.64
C THR A 34 27.77 21.05 4.45
N CYS A 35 26.57 20.57 4.12
CA CYS A 35 26.31 19.59 3.09
C CYS A 35 25.13 20.06 2.22
N THR A 36 25.44 20.55 1.03
CA THR A 36 24.47 21.16 0.09
C THR A 36 23.48 20.19 -0.55
N THR A 37 23.46 18.91 -0.15
CA THR A 37 22.60 17.90 -0.80
C THR A 37 21.88 17.02 0.23
N GLY A 38 20.91 17.59 0.95
CA GLY A 38 19.84 16.80 1.55
C GLY A 38 19.02 16.09 0.47
N THR A 39 18.16 15.13 0.85
CA THR A 39 17.34 14.48 -0.19
C THR A 39 16.28 15.47 -0.71
N PRO A 40 16.05 15.57 -2.04
CA PRO A 40 15.15 16.57 -2.62
C PRO A 40 13.73 16.53 -2.03
N GLU A 41 13.31 15.35 -1.59
CA GLU A 41 11.98 15.08 -1.08
C GLU A 41 11.81 15.41 0.40
N TYR A 42 12.84 15.83 1.14
CA TYR A 42 12.76 16.01 2.60
C TYR A 42 11.67 17.01 3.04
N GLU A 43 11.47 18.05 2.23
CA GLU A 43 10.46 19.09 2.45
C GLU A 43 9.11 18.79 1.78
N SER A 44 8.93 17.59 1.24
CA SER A 44 7.65 17.20 0.63
C SER A 44 6.52 17.26 1.67
N PRO A 45 5.33 17.75 1.30
CA PRO A 45 4.25 18.01 2.25
C PRO A 45 3.61 16.73 2.80
N LEU A 46 3.84 15.60 2.13
CA LEU A 46 3.28 14.30 2.45
C LEU A 46 4.29 13.20 2.16
N PHE A 47 4.27 12.17 3.00
CA PHE A 47 5.02 10.94 2.81
C PHE A 47 4.12 9.75 3.10
N LEU A 48 4.20 8.71 2.28
CA LEU A 48 3.36 7.52 2.41
C LEU A 48 4.23 6.27 2.32
N ASP A 49 4.15 5.42 3.35
CA ASP A 49 4.59 4.03 3.24
C ASP A 49 3.47 3.16 2.64
N CYS A 50 3.71 1.86 2.48
CA CYS A 50 2.78 0.95 1.79
C CYS A 50 1.37 0.93 2.42
N CYS A 51 1.28 0.68 3.73
CA CYS A 51 0.01 0.70 4.44
C CYS A 51 -0.53 2.13 4.62
N GLY A 52 0.34 3.13 4.69
CA GLY A 52 0.02 4.55 4.77
C GLY A 52 -0.72 5.05 3.53
N LEU A 53 -0.33 4.59 2.34
CA LEU A 53 -1.04 4.88 1.09
C LEU A 53 -2.49 4.41 1.16
N ILE A 54 -2.72 3.13 1.47
CA ILE A 54 -4.08 2.55 1.60
C ILE A 54 -4.89 3.33 2.64
N ARG A 55 -4.28 3.58 3.81
CA ARG A 55 -4.93 4.28 4.91
C ARG A 55 -5.32 5.70 4.54
N LYS A 56 -4.46 6.42 3.79
CA LYS A 56 -4.74 7.79 3.34
C LYS A 56 -5.92 7.79 2.38
N VAL A 57 -5.91 6.91 1.37
CA VAL A 57 -7.01 6.75 0.41
C VAL A 57 -8.33 6.46 1.11
N MET A 58 -8.36 5.47 2.00
CA MET A 58 -9.57 5.11 2.74
C MET A 58 -10.07 6.23 3.65
N ARG A 59 -9.18 7.03 4.25
CA ARG A 59 -9.56 8.18 5.10
C ARG A 59 -10.11 9.35 4.29
N ASP A 60 -9.61 9.57 3.09
CA ASP A 60 -10.14 10.61 2.20
C ASP A 60 -11.52 10.26 1.67
N LEU A 61 -11.77 8.96 1.48
CA LEU A 61 -13.04 8.43 1.01
C LEU A 61 -13.94 7.92 2.15
N LYS A 62 -13.68 8.30 3.40
CA LYS A 62 -14.39 7.78 4.57
C LYS A 62 -15.92 7.96 4.48
N ASP A 63 -16.36 9.07 3.91
CA ASP A 63 -17.78 9.40 3.79
C ASP A 63 -18.43 8.56 2.67
N ASP A 64 -17.69 8.25 1.61
CA ASP A 64 -18.14 7.35 0.54
C ASP A 64 -18.18 5.89 0.98
N PHE A 65 -17.18 5.47 1.77
CA PHE A 65 -17.09 4.11 2.32
C PHE A 65 -17.98 3.90 3.56
N GLY A 66 -18.45 4.97 4.21
CA GLY A 66 -19.29 4.88 5.39
C GLY A 66 -18.56 4.46 6.68
N PHE A 67 -17.22 4.44 6.67
CA PHE A 67 -16.41 4.15 7.86
C PHE A 67 -15.03 4.81 7.81
N VAL A 68 -14.37 4.86 8.96
CA VAL A 68 -12.99 5.34 9.09
C VAL A 68 -12.08 4.16 9.44
N ILE A 69 -11.10 3.91 8.58
CA ILE A 69 -10.08 2.89 8.86
C ILE A 69 -9.17 3.29 10.03
N GLY A 70 -8.86 2.33 10.90
CA GLY A 70 -8.00 2.52 12.05
C GLY A 70 -6.54 2.86 11.68
N PRO A 71 -5.70 3.23 12.67
CA PRO A 71 -4.30 3.60 12.46
C PRO A 71 -3.35 2.41 12.25
N GLY A 72 -3.85 1.17 12.23
CA GLY A 72 -3.04 -0.04 12.13
C GLY A 72 -2.23 -0.15 10.84
N ASN A 73 -1.25 -1.07 10.84
CA ASN A 73 -0.32 -1.32 9.73
C ASN A 73 -0.93 -2.28 8.68
N GLN A 74 -0.10 -2.80 7.78
CA GLN A 74 -0.50 -3.78 6.76
C GLN A 74 -1.10 -5.07 7.34
N ALA A 75 -0.68 -5.52 8.54
CA ALA A 75 -1.27 -6.71 9.17
C ALA A 75 -2.72 -6.42 9.62
N TYR A 76 -2.95 -5.25 10.22
CA TYR A 76 -4.30 -4.79 10.53
C TYR A 76 -5.16 -4.70 9.25
N GLN A 77 -4.65 -4.11 8.17
CA GLN A 77 -5.40 -4.03 6.90
C GLN A 77 -5.73 -5.42 6.32
N TYR A 78 -4.83 -6.38 6.49
CA TYR A 78 -5.04 -7.77 6.09
C TYR A 78 -6.19 -8.43 6.88
N ASP A 79 -6.24 -8.21 8.20
CA ASP A 79 -7.26 -8.78 9.08
C ASP A 79 -8.67 -8.21 8.80
N MET A 80 -8.75 -6.95 8.36
CA MET A 80 -10.02 -6.29 8.00
C MET A 80 -10.58 -6.74 6.64
N LEU A 81 -9.87 -7.60 5.91
CA LEU A 81 -10.29 -8.11 4.60
C LEU A 81 -10.40 -9.64 4.66
N PRO A 82 -11.54 -10.20 5.09
CA PRO A 82 -11.70 -11.65 5.26
C PRO A 82 -11.72 -12.42 3.94
N LEU A 83 -12.07 -11.76 2.83
CA LEU A 83 -12.24 -12.39 1.52
C LEU A 83 -10.88 -12.64 0.85
N VAL A 84 -10.40 -13.88 0.99
CA VAL A 84 -9.19 -14.39 0.32
C VAL A 84 -9.54 -14.81 -1.10
N LEU A 85 -8.71 -14.38 -2.04
CA LEU A 85 -8.77 -14.81 -3.43
C LEU A 85 -7.69 -15.85 -3.68
N THR A 86 -8.00 -16.88 -4.45
CA THR A 86 -7.12 -18.04 -4.62
C THR A 86 -6.12 -17.87 -5.77
N SER A 87 -6.41 -16.96 -6.70
CA SER A 87 -5.58 -16.74 -7.88
C SER A 87 -5.65 -15.30 -8.37
N GLU A 88 -4.72 -14.95 -9.27
CA GLU A 88 -4.64 -13.62 -9.87
C GLU A 88 -5.86 -13.31 -10.75
N GLU A 89 -6.46 -14.33 -11.37
CA GLU A 89 -7.62 -14.20 -12.25
C GLU A 89 -8.89 -13.75 -11.51
N GLU A 90 -8.96 -13.97 -10.19
CA GLU A 90 -10.07 -13.51 -9.35
C GLU A 90 -9.93 -12.05 -8.92
N MET A 91 -8.72 -11.48 -9.05
CA MET A 91 -8.41 -10.12 -8.61
C MET A 91 -9.16 -9.10 -9.46
N LYS A 92 -9.80 -8.14 -8.79
CA LYS A 92 -10.41 -6.98 -9.44
C LYS A 92 -9.55 -5.74 -9.22
N PRO A 93 -9.61 -4.76 -10.14
CA PRO A 93 -8.98 -3.46 -9.92
C PRO A 93 -9.34 -2.91 -8.53
N GLY A 94 -8.34 -2.51 -7.73
CA GLY A 94 -8.52 -1.99 -6.38
C GLY A 94 -8.42 -3.04 -5.26
N ASP A 95 -8.44 -4.33 -5.58
CA ASP A 95 -8.11 -5.38 -4.59
C ASP A 95 -6.65 -5.26 -4.14
N LEU A 96 -6.31 -5.88 -3.01
CA LEU A 96 -5.00 -5.71 -2.38
C LEU A 96 -4.16 -6.97 -2.49
N VAL A 97 -2.89 -6.78 -2.82
CA VAL A 97 -1.85 -7.82 -2.75
C VAL A 97 -1.02 -7.57 -1.50
N PHE A 98 -1.17 -8.46 -0.54
CA PHE A 98 -0.40 -8.49 0.69
C PHE A 98 0.82 -9.39 0.53
N ILE A 99 1.94 -9.04 1.15
CA ILE A 99 3.17 -9.83 1.08
C ILE A 99 3.61 -10.17 2.51
N SER A 100 3.68 -11.47 2.80
CA SER A 100 4.37 -11.95 3.98
C SER A 100 5.82 -12.30 3.63
N GLY A 101 6.75 -12.09 4.55
CA GLY A 101 8.14 -12.46 4.35
C GLY A 101 9.01 -12.27 5.59
N THR A 102 10.23 -12.77 5.51
CA THR A 102 11.20 -12.75 6.61
C THR A 102 12.19 -11.61 6.39
N TYR A 103 12.30 -10.66 7.32
CA TYR A 103 13.30 -9.60 7.23
C TYR A 103 14.72 -10.19 7.25
N PHE A 104 15.60 -9.71 6.36
CA PHE A 104 17.01 -10.14 6.35
C PHE A 104 17.76 -9.67 7.59
N SER A 105 17.35 -8.53 8.16
CA SER A 105 17.96 -7.99 9.37
C SER A 105 17.27 -8.55 10.61
N PRO A 106 17.99 -9.24 11.52
CA PRO A 106 17.42 -9.76 12.76
C PRO A 106 17.03 -8.66 13.76
N LYS A 107 17.47 -7.42 13.53
CA LYS A 107 17.10 -6.25 14.36
C LYS A 107 15.70 -5.72 14.05
N ARG A 108 15.11 -6.12 12.92
CA ARG A 108 13.77 -5.66 12.54
C ARG A 108 12.72 -6.42 13.33
N LYS A 109 11.79 -5.68 13.93
CA LYS A 109 10.64 -6.26 14.63
C LYS A 109 9.82 -7.09 13.65
N ARG A 110 9.63 -8.36 13.97
CA ARG A 110 8.71 -9.26 13.27
C ARG A 110 7.29 -8.68 13.28
N GLN A 111 6.64 -8.68 12.12
CA GLN A 111 5.27 -8.20 11.98
C GLN A 111 4.29 -9.33 12.28
N ILE A 112 3.07 -9.00 12.69
CA ILE A 112 1.97 -9.98 12.80
C ILE A 112 1.75 -10.60 11.41
N HIS A 113 1.55 -11.93 11.36
CA HIS A 113 1.46 -12.73 10.12
C HIS A 113 2.70 -12.65 9.21
N ASP A 114 3.83 -12.16 9.72
CA ASP A 114 5.00 -11.80 8.90
C ASP A 114 4.65 -10.83 7.76
N MET A 115 3.59 -10.03 7.94
CA MET A 115 3.08 -9.15 6.90
C MET A 115 4.00 -7.94 6.75
N VAL A 116 4.75 -7.88 5.64
CA VAL A 116 5.80 -6.88 5.43
C VAL A 116 5.42 -5.79 4.43
N HIS A 117 4.46 -6.04 3.53
CA HIS A 117 4.10 -5.10 2.47
C HIS A 117 2.67 -5.29 1.97
N VAL A 118 2.13 -4.25 1.33
CA VAL A 118 0.83 -4.27 0.64
C VAL A 118 0.86 -3.37 -0.58
N GLU A 119 0.23 -3.79 -1.67
CA GLU A 119 0.04 -3.01 -2.90
C GLU A 119 -1.41 -3.09 -3.39
N ILE A 120 -1.82 -2.11 -4.18
CA ILE A 120 -3.13 -2.07 -4.83
C ILE A 120 -3.01 -2.71 -6.21
N TRP A 121 -3.88 -3.66 -6.52
CA TRP A 121 -4.00 -4.26 -7.85
C TRP A 121 -4.60 -3.28 -8.84
N LEU A 122 -3.93 -3.03 -9.97
CA LEU A 122 -4.43 -2.08 -10.97
C LEU A 122 -5.46 -2.69 -11.92
N GLY A 123 -5.45 -4.02 -12.09
CA GLY A 123 -6.38 -4.73 -12.97
C GLY A 123 -5.97 -4.81 -14.44
N ASP A 124 -4.81 -4.26 -14.80
CA ASP A 124 -4.21 -4.36 -16.13
C ASP A 124 -3.06 -5.37 -16.10
N GLY A 125 -3.38 -6.68 -16.12
CA GLY A 125 -2.41 -7.75 -15.92
C GLY A 125 -1.87 -7.77 -14.48
N GLU A 126 -0.59 -8.10 -14.30
CA GLU A 126 0.05 -8.17 -12.97
C GLU A 126 0.35 -6.79 -12.32
N ARG A 127 -0.09 -5.70 -12.95
CA ARG A 127 0.30 -4.34 -12.54
C ARG A 127 -0.26 -3.98 -11.17
N SER A 128 0.56 -3.26 -10.41
CA SER A 128 0.22 -2.82 -9.06
C SER A 128 0.65 -1.38 -8.79
N LEU A 129 0.02 -0.74 -7.82
CA LEU A 129 0.35 0.59 -7.33
C LEU A 129 0.76 0.48 -5.86
N GLY A 130 1.94 1.00 -5.53
CA GLY A 130 2.46 0.88 -4.18
C GLY A 130 3.62 1.81 -3.89
N ALA A 131 4.07 1.78 -2.64
CA ALA A 131 5.22 2.52 -2.14
C ALA A 131 6.25 1.49 -1.62
N ARG A 132 7.17 1.06 -2.49
CA ARG A 132 7.94 -0.19 -2.29
C ARG A 132 9.17 -0.09 -1.40
N TRP A 133 9.95 0.98 -1.53
CA TRP A 133 11.28 1.03 -0.92
C TRP A 133 11.63 2.40 -0.37
N GLN A 134 12.63 2.42 0.52
CA GLN A 134 13.15 3.62 1.17
C GLN A 134 13.62 4.64 0.11
N GLN A 135 13.25 5.91 0.27
CA GLN A 135 13.54 6.97 -0.71
C GLN A 135 12.89 6.78 -2.09
N GLY A 136 12.07 5.74 -2.27
CA GLY A 136 11.21 5.60 -3.44
C GLY A 136 10.00 6.54 -3.37
N LYS A 137 9.15 6.43 -4.38
CA LYS A 137 7.87 7.16 -4.46
C LYS A 137 6.74 6.18 -4.71
N VAL A 138 5.52 6.59 -4.37
CA VAL A 138 4.30 5.90 -4.83
C VAL A 138 4.30 5.90 -6.35
N GLN A 139 4.18 4.74 -6.97
CA GLN A 139 4.14 4.62 -8.43
C GLN A 139 3.49 3.31 -8.87
N ALA A 140 3.09 3.28 -10.14
CA ALA A 140 2.65 2.05 -10.78
C ALA A 140 3.85 1.18 -11.17
N PHE A 141 3.70 -0.12 -11.02
CA PHE A 141 4.68 -1.14 -11.35
C PHE A 141 4.13 -2.09 -12.40
N GLN A 142 5.03 -2.68 -13.20
CA GLN A 142 4.65 -3.63 -14.24
C GLN A 142 4.15 -4.97 -13.67
N SER A 143 4.66 -5.36 -12.51
CA SER A 143 4.21 -6.55 -11.79
C SER A 143 4.24 -6.29 -10.28
N TYR A 144 3.28 -6.86 -9.55
CA TYR A 144 3.29 -6.96 -8.09
C TYR A 144 4.42 -7.86 -7.56
N LYS A 145 5.01 -8.69 -8.43
CA LYS A 145 6.18 -9.53 -8.13
C LYS A 145 7.44 -8.68 -8.21
N PHE A 146 8.27 -8.76 -7.17
CA PHE A 146 9.58 -8.11 -7.15
C PHE A 146 10.51 -8.80 -6.15
N VAL A 147 11.80 -8.46 -6.20
CA VAL A 147 12.78 -8.86 -5.20
C VAL A 147 13.01 -7.68 -4.25
N SER A 148 12.72 -7.88 -2.96
CA SER A 148 12.97 -6.88 -1.93
C SER A 148 14.42 -6.93 -1.45
N THR A 149 14.97 -5.78 -1.11
CA THR A 149 16.29 -5.66 -0.47
C THR A 149 16.23 -5.74 1.06
N SER A 150 15.03 -5.77 1.64
CA SER A 150 14.82 -5.74 3.11
C SER A 150 14.28 -7.05 3.69
N TYR A 151 13.67 -7.90 2.88
CA TYR A 151 13.06 -9.15 3.30
C TYR A 151 13.03 -10.18 2.16
N GLY A 152 13.01 -11.46 2.50
CA GLY A 152 12.94 -12.59 1.57
C GLY A 152 11.79 -13.54 1.90
N GLU A 153 11.81 -14.73 1.30
CA GLU A 153 10.79 -15.78 1.49
C GLU A 153 9.37 -15.26 1.23
N MET A 154 9.25 -14.40 0.22
CA MET A 154 8.03 -13.67 -0.07
C MET A 154 6.91 -14.61 -0.49
N LYS A 155 5.77 -14.50 0.18
CA LYS A 155 4.50 -15.13 -0.22
C LYS A 155 3.45 -14.05 -0.43
N TYR A 156 2.69 -14.20 -1.50
CA TYR A 156 1.66 -13.24 -1.90
C TYR A 156 0.29 -13.72 -1.44
N HIS A 157 -0.51 -12.79 -0.92
CA HIS A 157 -1.85 -13.05 -0.42
C HIS A 157 -2.81 -12.07 -1.09
N PHE A 158 -3.76 -12.60 -1.82
CA PHE A 158 -4.75 -11.81 -2.56
C PHE A 158 -5.99 -11.61 -1.70
N LYS A 159 -6.39 -10.35 -1.53
CA LYS A 159 -7.53 -9.96 -0.68
C LYS A 159 -8.45 -9.02 -1.43
N SER A 160 -9.73 -9.37 -1.46
CA SER A 160 -10.74 -8.51 -2.07
C SER A 160 -11.16 -7.38 -1.13
N ILE A 161 -11.27 -6.16 -1.65
CA ILE A 161 -11.82 -5.02 -0.89
C ILE A 161 -13.35 -5.02 -0.83
N GLU A 162 -14.02 -6.07 -1.31
CA GLU A 162 -15.48 -6.15 -1.37
C GLU A 162 -16.15 -5.94 0.00
N THR A 163 -15.51 -6.36 1.10
CA THR A 163 -15.95 -6.08 2.48
C THR A 163 -16.02 -4.58 2.75
N TRP A 164 -14.96 -3.84 2.40
CA TRP A 164 -14.93 -2.38 2.54
C TRP A 164 -15.96 -1.70 1.64
N LEU A 165 -16.19 -2.20 0.42
CA LEU A 165 -17.19 -1.65 -0.49
C LEU A 165 -18.64 -1.83 0.02
N GLN A 166 -18.85 -2.67 1.03
CA GLN A 166 -20.13 -2.83 1.73
C GLN A 166 -20.25 -1.91 2.95
N GLY A 167 -19.25 -1.07 3.20
CA GLY A 167 -19.16 -0.20 4.37
C GLY A 167 -18.79 -0.92 5.66
N ILE A 168 -18.20 -2.11 5.54
CA ILE A 168 -17.76 -2.91 6.68
C ILE A 168 -16.26 -2.70 6.84
N CYS A 169 -15.86 -2.17 8.00
CA CYS A 169 -14.48 -2.09 8.45
C CYS A 169 -14.18 -3.40 9.19
#